data_AF-A0AB33V7A5-F1
#
_entry.id   AF-A0AB33V7A5-F1
#
_cell.length_a   1.000
_cell.length_b   1.000
_cell.length_c   1.000
_cell.angle_alpha   90.00
_cell.angle_beta   90.00
_cell.angle_gamma   90.00
#
_symmetry.space_group_name_H-M   'P 1'
#
loop_
_entity.id
_entity.type
_entity.pdbx_description
1 polymer ?
#
loop_
_entity_poly.entity_id
_entity_poly.type
_entity_poly.pdbx_seq_one_letter_code
_entity_poly.pdbx_strand_id
1 'polypeptide(L)'
;MDMPLASAPQLSAHLKSLRKARGLTQAQLGALLNLSQNRIADIEKDPGAVGFEQLLRLLHALGAHLLVRTAAPADTAAAPAADW
;
A
#
# COMPACT_ATOMS: atom_id res chain seq x y z
N MET A 1 -1.29 -10.70 -7.15
CA MET A 1 -0.85 -9.71 -8.16
C MET A 1 -0.10 -8.63 -7.41
N ASP A 2 1.14 -8.36 -7.80
CA ASP A 2 1.94 -7.31 -7.18
C ASP A 2 1.65 -5.99 -7.88
N MET A 3 1.23 -4.97 -7.14
CA MET A 3 1.05 -3.61 -7.66
C MET A 3 2.11 -2.70 -7.04
N PRO A 4 3.12 -2.25 -7.80
CA PRO A 4 4.11 -1.33 -7.28
C PRO A 4 3.44 0.01 -6.95
N LEU A 5 3.62 0.47 -5.72
CA LEU A 5 3.18 1.79 -5.28
C LEU A 5 4.32 2.79 -5.49
N ALA A 6 4.05 3.84 -6.25
CA ALA A 6 4.99 4.93 -6.49
C ALA A 6 4.69 6.18 -5.65
N SER A 7 3.52 6.28 -5.02
CA SER A 7 3.14 7.43 -4.19
C SER A 7 2.02 7.15 -3.18
N ALA A 8 1.91 7.98 -2.15
CA ALA A 8 0.85 7.88 -1.13
C ALA A 8 -0.59 8.02 -1.68
N PRO A 9 -0.89 8.90 -2.68
CA PRO A 9 -2.21 8.96 -3.28
C PRO A 9 -2.66 7.65 -3.97
N GLN A 10 -1.73 6.88 -4.55
CA GLN A 10 -2.06 5.57 -5.09
C GLN A 10 -2.53 4.63 -3.98
N LEU A 11 -1.83 4.63 -2.85
CA LEU A 11 -2.19 3.83 -1.68
C LEU A 11 -3.61 4.13 -1.18
N SER A 12 -4.06 5.40 -1.16
CA SER A 12 -5.44 5.77 -0.78
C SER A 12 -6.50 4.99 -1.56
N ALA A 13 -6.36 4.98 -2.90
CA ALA A 13 -7.29 4.29 -3.78
C ALA A 13 -7.25 2.77 -3.56
N HIS A 14 -6.06 2.20 -3.35
CA HIS A 14 -5.89 0.77 -3.09
C HIS A 14 -6.51 0.33 -1.77
N LEU A 15 -6.30 1.08 -0.67
CA LEU A 15 -6.88 0.77 0.64
C LEU A 15 -8.42 0.72 0.58
N LYS A 16 -9.03 1.71 -0.06
CA LYS A 16 -10.49 1.76 -0.26
C LYS A 16 -11.00 0.60 -1.12
N SER A 17 -10.26 0.27 -2.18
CA SER A 17 -10.61 -0.85 -3.07
C SER A 17 -10.53 -2.19 -2.34
N LEU A 18 -9.44 -2.45 -1.61
CA LEU A 18 -9.24 -3.66 -0.81
C LEU A 18 -10.33 -3.83 0.25
N ARG A 19 -10.68 -2.76 0.97
CA ARG A 19 -11.77 -2.79 1.96
C ARG A 19 -13.09 -3.22 1.30
N LYS A 20 -13.44 -2.60 0.16
CA LYS A 20 -14.65 -2.94 -0.60
C LYS A 20 -14.62 -4.36 -1.14
N ALA A 21 -13.47 -4.84 -1.62
CA ALA A 21 -13.31 -6.21 -2.11
C ALA A 21 -13.54 -7.26 -1.00
N ARG A 22 -13.30 -6.90 0.26
CA ARG A 22 -13.66 -7.72 1.43
C ARG A 22 -15.09 -7.52 1.94
N GLY A 23 -15.90 -6.68 1.30
CA GLY A 23 -17.27 -6.40 1.73
C GLY A 23 -17.38 -5.61 3.04
N LEU A 24 -16.30 -4.93 3.47
CA LEU A 24 -16.27 -4.20 4.74
C LEU A 24 -16.72 -2.74 4.56
N THR A 25 -17.51 -2.22 5.50
CA THR A 25 -17.69 -0.77 5.70
C THR A 25 -16.49 -0.18 6.43
N GLN A 26 -16.34 1.16 6.41
CA GLN A 26 -15.30 1.83 7.17
C GLN A 26 -15.45 1.59 8.69
N ALA A 27 -16.68 1.51 9.19
CA ALA A 27 -16.96 1.20 10.60
C ALA A 27 -16.54 -0.23 10.97
N GLN A 28 -16.81 -1.20 10.10
CA GLN A 28 -16.41 -2.59 10.33
C GLN A 28 -14.88 -2.74 10.32
N LEU A 29 -14.18 -2.09 9.38
CA LEU A 29 -12.72 -2.07 9.38
C LEU A 29 -12.16 -1.39 10.63
N GLY A 30 -12.81 -0.29 11.07
CA GLY A 30 -12.46 0.39 12.31
C GLY A 30 -12.56 -0.53 13.51
N ALA A 31 -13.68 -1.26 13.64
CA ALA A 31 -13.89 -2.22 14.72
C ALA A 31 -12.80 -3.32 14.75
N LEU A 32 -12.37 -3.84 13.60
CA LEU A 32 -11.28 -4.84 13.52
C LEU A 32 -9.93 -4.29 14.02
N LEU A 33 -9.72 -2.99 13.95
CA LEU A 33 -8.46 -2.31 14.28
C LEU A 33 -8.53 -1.52 15.59
N ASN A 34 -9.66 -1.58 16.30
CA ASN A 34 -9.96 -0.74 17.46
C ASN A 34 -9.83 0.78 17.15
N LEU A 35 -10.39 1.19 16.00
CA LEU A 35 -10.44 2.57 15.51
C LEU A 35 -11.88 3.01 15.22
N SER A 36 -12.13 4.32 15.24
CA SER A 36 -13.41 4.87 14.82
C SER A 36 -13.58 4.82 13.30
N GLN A 37 -14.83 4.85 12.83
CA GLN A 37 -15.14 4.95 11.40
C GLN A 37 -14.53 6.21 10.77
N ASN A 38 -14.61 7.36 11.46
CA ASN A 38 -13.98 8.61 11.01
C ASN A 38 -12.47 8.45 10.85
N ARG A 39 -11.79 7.79 11.80
CA ARG A 39 -10.36 7.54 11.69
C ARG A 39 -10.02 6.70 10.46
N ILE A 40 -10.83 5.68 10.13
CA ILE A 40 -10.67 4.92 8.88
C ILE A 40 -10.88 5.81 7.65
N ALA A 41 -11.89 6.69 7.66
CA ALA A 41 -12.13 7.61 6.56
C ALA A 41 -10.96 8.57 6.33
N ASP A 42 -10.37 9.11 7.42
CA ASP A 42 -9.18 9.96 7.35
C ASP A 42 -7.98 9.20 6.78
N ILE A 43 -7.77 7.95 7.21
CA ILE A 43 -6.71 7.08 6.68
C ILE A 43 -6.89 6.79 5.19
N GLU A 44 -8.12 6.49 4.75
CA GLU A 44 -8.41 6.25 3.33
C GLU A 44 -8.24 7.50 2.48
N LYS A 45 -8.37 8.70 3.08
CA LYS A 45 -8.16 9.98 2.41
C LYS A 45 -6.67 10.32 2.33
N ASP A 46 -5.95 10.18 3.44
CA ASP A 46 -4.52 10.48 3.56
C ASP A 46 -3.78 9.41 4.39
N PRO A 47 -3.33 8.31 3.75
CA PRO A 47 -2.61 7.25 4.42
C PRO A 47 -1.16 7.62 4.74
N GLY A 48 -0.65 8.74 4.24
CA GLY A 48 0.70 9.23 4.57
C GLY A 48 0.77 9.85 5.97
N ALA A 49 -0.36 10.31 6.51
CA ALA A 49 -0.45 10.94 7.82
C ALA A 49 -0.51 9.94 8.99
N VAL A 50 -0.54 8.63 8.74
CA VAL A 50 -0.53 7.61 9.80
C VAL A 50 0.84 7.01 10.03
N GLY A 51 1.08 6.61 11.27
CA GLY A 51 2.31 5.88 11.62
C GLY A 51 2.40 4.57 10.85
N PHE A 52 3.61 4.20 10.46
CA PHE A 52 3.90 3.03 9.63
C PHE A 52 3.33 1.72 10.21
N GLU A 53 3.43 1.52 11.53
CA GLU A 53 2.85 0.36 12.22
C GLU A 53 1.31 0.28 12.10
N GLN A 54 0.62 1.42 12.08
CA GLN A 54 -0.83 1.45 11.88
C GLN A 54 -1.16 1.10 10.42
N LEU A 55 -0.36 1.58 9.47
CA LEU A 55 -0.52 1.25 8.06
C LEU A 55 -0.33 -0.26 7.80
N LEU A 56 0.70 -0.88 8.40
CA LEU A 56 0.93 -2.33 8.26
C LEU A 56 -0.23 -3.15 8.84
N ARG A 57 -0.76 -2.77 10.01
CA ARG A 57 -1.94 -3.42 10.61
C ARG A 57 -3.18 -3.29 9.72
N LEU A 58 -3.39 -2.12 9.13
CA LEU A 58 -4.48 -1.88 8.18
C LEU A 58 -4.35 -2.78 6.95
N LEU A 59 -3.17 -2.84 6.33
CA LEU A 59 -2.90 -3.73 5.19
C LEU A 59 -3.20 -5.19 5.56
N HIS A 60 -2.74 -5.66 6.72
CA HIS A 60 -2.98 -7.02 7.17
C HIS A 60 -4.48 -7.30 7.39
N ALA A 61 -5.23 -6.39 8.02
CA ALA A 61 -6.69 -6.52 8.18
C ALA A 61 -7.44 -6.54 6.83
N LEU A 62 -6.85 -5.91 5.81
CA LEU A 62 -7.34 -5.94 4.44
C LEU A 62 -6.84 -7.14 3.62
N GLY A 63 -6.06 -8.05 4.22
CA GLY A 63 -5.46 -9.20 3.53
C GLY A 63 -4.41 -8.81 2.48
N ALA A 64 -3.76 -7.66 2.67
CA ALA A 64 -2.67 -7.17 1.85
C ALA A 64 -1.35 -7.18 2.63
N HIS A 65 -0.24 -7.27 1.92
CA HIS A 65 1.10 -7.32 2.48
C HIS A 65 1.98 -6.26 1.81
N LEU A 66 2.87 -5.65 2.60
CA LEU A 66 3.95 -4.82 2.08
C LEU A 66 5.13 -5.73 1.71
N LEU A 67 5.66 -5.57 0.49
CA LEU A 67 6.83 -6.30 0.02
C LEU A 67 7.98 -5.31 -0.22
N VAL A 68 9.17 -5.65 0.27
CA VAL A 68 10.41 -4.92 -0.04
C VAL A 68 11.14 -5.72 -1.12
N ARG A 69 11.36 -5.11 -2.27
CA ARG A 69 12.15 -5.68 -3.37
C ARG A 69 13.39 -4.82 -3.54
N THR A 70 14.57 -5.43 -3.51
CA THR A 70 15.80 -4.74 -3.89
C THR A 70 15.79 -4.54 -5.40
N ALA A 71 16.22 -3.37 -5.87
CA ALA A 71 16.58 -3.24 -7.27
C ALA A 71 17.69 -4.27 -7.54
N ALA A 72 17.55 -5.10 -8.57
CA ALA A 72 18.71 -5.77 -9.11
C ALA A 72 19.73 -4.66 -9.46
N PRO A 73 21.06 -4.88 -9.25
CA PRO A 73 22.03 -3.99 -9.85
C PRO A 73 21.63 -3.88 -11.31
N ALA A 74 21.38 -2.65 -11.77
CA ALA A 74 21.01 -2.42 -13.15
C ALA A 74 21.98 -3.25 -13.99
N ASP A 75 21.45 -4.15 -14.83
CA ASP A 75 22.23 -4.65 -15.95
C ASP A 75 22.82 -3.39 -16.55
N THR A 76 24.11 -3.20 -16.32
CA THR A 76 24.88 -2.15 -16.92
C THR A 76 24.69 -2.46 -18.38
N ALA A 77 23.86 -1.63 -19.03
CA ALA A 77 23.57 -1.73 -20.44
C ALA A 77 24.90 -2.04 -21.09
N ALA A 78 25.01 -3.26 -21.64
CA ALA A 78 26.20 -3.69 -22.33
C ALA A 78 26.50 -2.58 -23.32
N ALA A 79 27.52 -1.79 -23.03
CA ALA A 79 28.00 -0.81 -23.99
C ALA A 79 28.25 -1.63 -25.26
N PRO A 80 27.67 -1.25 -26.41
CA PRO A 80 28.03 -1.95 -27.64
C PRO A 80 29.54 -1.86 -27.71
N ALA A 81 30.20 -3.03 -27.76
CA ALA A 81 31.62 -3.10 -28.04
C ALA A 81 31.79 -2.34 -29.36
N ALA A 82 32.31 -1.12 -29.25
CA ALA A 82 32.67 -0.33 -30.40
C ALA A 82 33.92 -1.00 -30.96
N ASP A 83 33.72 -1.86 -31.95
CA ASP A 83 34.79 -2.29 -32.84
C ASP A 83 35.23 -1.08 -33.65
N TRP A 84 36.33 -0.44 -33.21
CA TRP A 84 37.22 0.40 -34.01
C TRP A 84 38.66 0.22 -33.53
#